data_AF-A0A522E533-F1
#
_entry.id   AF-A0A522E533-F1
#
_cell.length_a   1.000
_cell.length_b   1.000
_cell.length_c   1.000
_cell.angle_alpha   90.00
_cell.angle_beta   90.00
_cell.angle_gamma   90.00
#
_symmetry.space_group_name_H-M   'P 1'
#
loop_
_entity.id
_entity.type
_entity.pdbx_description
1 polymer ?
#
loop_
_entity_poly.entity_id
_entity_poly.type
_entity_poly.pdbx_seq_one_letter_code
_entity_poly.pdbx_strand_id
1 'polypeptide(L)'
;MNFESEQKESNIEIIRRVIAESPQEVEREYKNTPNTWLACVITRLQAIVAHLEFAEEEGEISAEEAQKYRARRKSLTDYIRELKGTYVRKEDEVPEEIKREILQRLDILRE
;
A
#
# COMPACT_ATOMS: atom_id res chain seq x y z
N MET A 1 1.65 -24.65 -32.09
CA MET A 1 1.08 -23.75 -31.07
C MET A 1 2.13 -23.60 -30.01
N ASN A 2 2.82 -22.46 -29.97
CA ASN A 2 3.77 -22.17 -28.90
C ASN A 2 2.95 -21.91 -27.64
N PHE A 3 3.10 -22.77 -26.64
CA PHE A 3 2.73 -22.42 -25.28
C PHE A 3 3.78 -21.42 -24.81
N GLU A 4 3.51 -20.14 -25.01
CA GLU A 4 4.18 -19.10 -24.23
C GLU A 4 3.82 -19.40 -22.78
N SER A 5 4.80 -19.90 -22.03
CA SER A 5 4.71 -19.96 -20.58
C SER A 5 4.71 -18.51 -20.13
N GLU A 6 3.52 -17.96 -19.87
CA GLU A 6 3.40 -16.73 -19.09
C GLU A 6 4.19 -16.96 -17.81
N GLN A 7 5.37 -16.33 -17.70
CA GLN A 7 6.09 -16.28 -16.44
C GLN A 7 5.16 -15.58 -15.46
N LYS A 8 4.62 -16.33 -14.51
CA LYS A 8 3.85 -15.80 -13.39
C LYS A 8 4.73 -14.74 -12.71
N GLU A 9 4.30 -13.49 -12.75
CA GLU A 9 4.97 -12.38 -12.07
C GLU A 9 5.08 -12.69 -10.57
N SER A 10 6.24 -12.40 -9.97
CA SER A 10 6.45 -12.65 -8.54
C SER A 10 5.58 -11.72 -7.69
N ASN A 11 5.17 -12.15 -6.50
CA ASN A 11 4.41 -11.30 -5.58
C ASN A 11 5.19 -10.04 -5.20
N ILE A 12 6.52 -10.12 -5.09
CA ILE A 12 7.36 -8.95 -4.82
C ILE A 12 7.33 -7.93 -5.97
N GLU A 13 7.34 -8.37 -7.22
CA GLU A 13 7.18 -7.47 -8.38
C GLU A 13 5.81 -6.81 -8.38
N ILE A 14 4.75 -7.57 -8.06
CA ILE A 14 3.41 -7.02 -7.92
C ILE A 14 3.36 -5.96 -6.82
N ILE A 15 3.96 -6.21 -5.64
CA ILE A 15 4.01 -5.22 -4.55
C ILE A 15 4.72 -3.95 -5.00
N ARG A 16 5.87 -4.06 -5.67
CA ARG A 16 6.62 -2.90 -6.19
C ARG A 16 5.79 -2.08 -7.17
N ARG A 17 5.07 -2.74 -8.09
CA ARG A 17 4.15 -2.07 -9.01
C ARG A 17 3.02 -1.37 -8.25
N VAL A 18 2.37 -2.07 -7.31
CA VAL A 18 1.29 -1.51 -6.50
C VAL A 18 1.75 -0.27 -5.74
N ILE A 19 2.96 -0.28 -5.15
CA ILE A 19 3.58 0.88 -4.48
C ILE A 19 3.80 2.02 -5.48
N ALA A 20 4.43 1.74 -6.63
CA ALA A 20 4.75 2.76 -7.64
C ALA A 20 3.50 3.46 -8.20
N GLU A 21 2.41 2.71 -8.39
CA GLU A 21 1.14 3.22 -8.90
C GLU A 21 0.29 3.91 -7.82
N SER A 22 0.57 3.64 -6.53
CA SER A 22 -0.30 4.08 -5.43
C SER A 22 -0.59 5.58 -5.38
N PRO A 23 0.36 6.50 -5.63
CA PRO A 23 0.04 7.93 -5.65
C PRO A 23 -1.08 8.28 -6.64
N GLN A 24 -0.99 7.75 -7.87
CA GLN A 24 -1.97 8.02 -8.92
C GLN A 24 -3.31 7.32 -8.63
N GLU A 25 -3.24 6.09 -8.14
CA GLU A 25 -4.40 5.27 -7.80
C GLU A 25 -5.20 5.85 -6.63
N VAL A 26 -4.53 6.34 -5.59
CA VAL A 26 -5.16 7.03 -4.45
C VAL A 26 -5.90 8.27 -4.92
N GLU A 27 -5.24 9.12 -5.73
CA GLU A 27 -5.88 10.33 -6.26
C GLU A 27 -7.06 10.01 -7.17
N ARG A 28 -6.95 8.96 -7.99
CA ARG A 28 -8.03 8.50 -8.86
C ARG A 28 -9.21 7.98 -8.04
N GLU A 29 -8.97 7.14 -7.03
CA GLU A 29 -10.03 6.61 -6.16
C GLU A 29 -10.70 7.74 -5.36
N TYR A 30 -9.91 8.64 -4.79
CA TYR A 30 -10.40 9.77 -4.00
C TYR A 30 -11.32 10.69 -4.82
N LYS A 31 -10.97 10.96 -6.09
CA LYS A 31 -11.82 11.74 -6.99
C LYS A 31 -13.14 11.05 -7.31
N ASN A 32 -13.12 9.73 -7.50
CA ASN A 32 -14.24 8.96 -8.04
C ASN A 32 -15.16 8.32 -6.98
N THR A 33 -14.78 8.34 -5.70
CA THR A 33 -15.53 7.68 -4.61
C THR A 33 -15.87 8.66 -3.49
N PRO A 34 -16.85 8.38 -2.61
CA PRO A 34 -17.10 9.21 -1.42
C PRO A 34 -16.05 9.02 -0.31
N ASN A 35 -15.01 8.21 -0.53
CA ASN A 35 -14.00 7.90 0.47
C ASN A 35 -13.14 9.13 0.80
N THR A 36 -12.65 9.18 2.05
CA THR A 36 -11.60 10.13 2.40
C THR A 36 -10.28 9.73 1.76
N TRP A 37 -9.37 10.67 1.56
CA TRP A 37 -8.06 10.38 0.98
C TRP A 37 -7.31 9.31 1.79
N LEU A 38 -7.39 9.38 3.13
CA LEU A 38 -6.82 8.38 4.04
C LEU A 38 -7.45 6.98 3.87
N ALA A 39 -8.76 6.90 3.57
CA ALA A 39 -9.41 5.63 3.30
C ALA A 39 -8.92 5.01 1.99
N CYS A 40 -8.70 5.81 0.94
CA CYS A 40 -8.13 5.33 -0.32
C CYS A 40 -6.69 4.79 -0.13
N VAL A 41 -5.87 5.41 0.72
CA VAL A 41 -4.55 4.85 1.07
C VAL A 41 -4.66 3.49 1.75
N ILE A 42 -5.63 3.31 2.65
CA ILE A 42 -5.85 2.01 3.31
C ILE A 42 -6.19 0.92 2.29
N THR A 43 -6.99 1.22 1.26
CA THR A 43 -7.28 0.29 0.17
C THR A 43 -5.98 -0.19 -0.51
N ARG A 44 -5.06 0.74 -0.81
CA ARG A 44 -3.75 0.40 -1.39
C ARG A 44 -2.88 -0.42 -0.45
N LEU A 45 -2.84 -0.05 0.83
CA LEU A 45 -2.10 -0.79 1.85
C LEU A 45 -2.62 -2.23 2.00
N GLN A 46 -3.93 -2.45 1.89
CA GLN A 46 -4.52 -3.79 1.91
C GLN A 46 -4.09 -4.63 0.71
N ALA A 47 -4.03 -4.05 -0.50
CA ALA A 47 -3.51 -4.75 -1.67
C ALA A 47 -2.04 -5.16 -1.51
N ILE A 48 -1.20 -4.27 -0.96
CA ILE A 48 0.20 -4.58 -0.64
C ILE A 48 0.29 -5.75 0.35
N VAL A 49 -0.54 -5.73 1.41
CA VAL A 49 -0.54 -6.76 2.45
C VAL A 49 -0.94 -8.12 1.89
N ALA A 50 -1.96 -8.19 1.04
CA ALA A 50 -2.40 -9.44 0.44
C ALA A 50 -1.26 -10.11 -0.35
N HIS A 51 -0.53 -9.34 -1.17
CA HIS A 51 0.62 -9.87 -1.90
C HIS A 51 1.82 -10.18 -0.99
N LEU A 52 1.97 -9.46 0.13
CA LEU A 52 3.01 -9.76 1.12
C LEU A 52 2.79 -11.13 1.78
N GLU A 53 1.54 -11.44 2.11
CA GLU A 53 1.15 -12.72 2.69
C GLU A 53 1.42 -13.86 1.70
N PHE A 54 1.07 -13.68 0.41
CA PHE A 54 1.43 -14.64 -0.64
C PHE A 54 2.94 -14.77 -0.86
N ALA A 55 3.69 -13.66 -0.83
CA ALA A 55 5.15 -13.70 -0.98
C ALA A 55 5.82 -14.50 0.15
N GLU A 56 5.31 -14.41 1.37
CA GLU A 56 5.80 -15.21 2.50
C GLU A 56 5.41 -16.69 2.38
N GLU A 57 4.16 -16.99 1.99
CA GLU A 57 3.68 -18.37 1.79
C GLU A 57 4.40 -19.09 0.64
N GLU A 58 4.68 -18.37 -0.45
CA GLU A 58 5.43 -18.89 -1.61
C GLU A 58 6.96 -18.91 -1.37
N GLY A 59 7.44 -18.37 -0.24
CA GLY A 59 8.85 -18.36 0.12
C GLY A 59 9.71 -17.34 -0.66
N GLU A 60 9.08 -16.35 -1.29
CA GLU A 60 9.77 -15.25 -1.98
C GLU A 60 10.47 -14.30 -1.01
N ILE A 61 10.00 -14.23 0.23
CA ILE A 61 10.61 -13.45 1.31
C ILE A 61 10.86 -14.33 2.54
N SER A 62 11.92 -14.01 3.28
CA SER A 62 12.22 -14.64 4.56
C SER A 62 11.24 -14.21 5.65
N ALA A 63 11.10 -15.03 6.70
CA ALA A 63 10.31 -14.68 7.87
C ALA A 63 10.80 -13.38 8.56
N GLU A 64 12.12 -13.10 8.49
CA GLU A 64 12.69 -11.85 9.02
C GLU A 64 12.24 -10.63 8.20
N GLU A 65 12.27 -10.72 6.87
CA GLU A 65 11.75 -9.67 5.99
C GLU A 65 10.26 -9.46 6.19
N ALA A 66 9.47 -10.54 6.23
CA ALA A 66 8.05 -10.47 6.52
C ALA A 66 7.77 -9.76 7.85
N GLN A 67 8.55 -10.03 8.89
CA GLN A 67 8.43 -9.34 10.18
C GLN A 67 8.72 -7.84 10.06
N LYS A 68 9.77 -7.44 9.33
CA LYS A 68 10.09 -6.02 9.07
C LYS A 68 8.95 -5.31 8.34
N TYR A 69 8.43 -5.94 7.29
CA TYR A 69 7.33 -5.40 6.49
C TYR A 69 6.03 -5.28 7.30
N ARG A 70 5.71 -6.27 8.15
CA ARG A 70 4.58 -6.20 9.10
C ARG A 70 4.73 -5.06 10.10
N ALA A 71 5.94 -4.81 10.62
CA ALA A 71 6.20 -3.71 11.54
C ALA A 71 5.98 -2.34 10.86
N ARG A 72 6.46 -2.16 9.64
CA ARG A 72 6.26 -0.95 8.83
C ARG A 72 4.80 -0.72 8.49
N ARG A 73 4.09 -1.76 8.03
CA ARG A 73 2.63 -1.75 7.80
C ARG A 73 1.90 -1.29 9.06
N LYS A 74 2.26 -1.84 10.23
CA LYS A 74 1.63 -1.47 11.51
C LYS A 74 1.85 0.00 11.83
N SER A 75 3.09 0.49 11.73
CA SER A 75 3.42 1.90 11.97
C SER A 75 2.61 2.84 11.06
N LEU A 76 2.50 2.53 9.76
CA LEU A 76 1.69 3.31 8.83
C LEU A 76 0.19 3.26 9.17
N THR A 77 -0.33 2.08 9.50
CA THR A 77 -1.74 1.90 9.87
C THR A 77 -2.09 2.71 11.12
N ASP A 78 -1.22 2.69 12.13
CA ASP A 78 -1.42 3.43 13.37
C ASP A 78 -1.37 4.95 13.11
N TYR A 79 -0.42 5.42 12.28
CA TYR A 79 -0.35 6.82 11.87
C TYR A 79 -1.61 7.28 11.11
N ILE A 80 -2.10 6.48 10.15
CA ILE A 80 -3.35 6.79 9.43
C ILE A 80 -4.55 6.79 10.40
N ARG A 81 -4.57 5.90 11.40
CA ARG A 81 -5.65 5.86 12.39
C ARG A 81 -5.69 7.14 13.23
N GLU A 82 -4.54 7.67 13.62
CA GLU A 82 -4.44 8.94 14.34
C GLU A 82 -5.00 10.09 13.49
N LEU A 83 -4.59 10.17 12.22
CA LEU A 83 -5.04 11.21 11.29
C LEU A 83 -6.53 11.12 10.95
N LYS A 84 -7.11 9.91 10.96
CA LYS A 84 -8.56 9.72 10.75
C LYS A 84 -9.42 10.39 11.82
N GLY A 85 -8.86 10.72 12.99
CA GLY A 85 -9.56 11.54 13.99
C GLY A 85 -9.67 13.02 13.60
N THR A 86 -8.80 13.50 12.71
CA THR A 86 -8.73 14.88 12.24
C THR A 86 -9.37 15.06 10.86
N TYR A 87 -9.15 14.12 9.94
CA TYR A 87 -9.66 14.15 8.57
C TYR A 87 -10.76 13.10 8.39
N VAL A 88 -11.94 13.40 8.92
CA VAL A 88 -13.05 12.46 9.06
C VAL A 88 -13.89 12.40 7.79
N ARG A 89 -14.01 13.52 7.08
CA ARG A 89 -14.87 13.70 5.92
C ARG A 89 -14.04 13.82 4.64
N LYS A 90 -14.71 13.65 3.50
CA LYS A 90 -14.05 13.74 2.19
C LYS A 90 -13.52 15.15 1.93
N GLU A 91 -14.22 16.16 2.42
CA GLU A 91 -13.91 17.57 2.27
C GLU A 91 -12.76 18.04 3.18
N ASP A 92 -12.38 17.22 4.18
CA ASP A 92 -11.26 17.53 5.07
C ASP A 92 -9.96 17.32 4.29
N GLU A 93 -9.40 18.41 3.78
CA GLU A 93 -8.19 18.38 2.97
C GLU A 93 -6.97 17.99 3.82
N VAL A 94 -6.38 16.84 3.49
CA VAL A 94 -5.12 16.40 4.07
C VAL A 94 -3.99 17.27 3.50
N PRO A 95 -3.17 17.94 4.33
CA PRO A 95 -2.03 18.71 3.87
C PRO A 95 -1.08 17.90 2.99
N GLU A 96 -0.51 18.52 1.96
CA GLU A 96 0.40 17.87 1.01
C GLU A 96 1.64 17.28 1.69
N GLU A 97 2.13 17.90 2.77
CA GLU A 97 3.23 17.37 3.58
C GLU A 97 2.88 15.99 4.16
N ILE A 98 1.67 15.85 4.70
CA ILE A 98 1.17 14.60 5.28
C ILE A 98 0.93 13.57 4.19
N LYS A 99 0.35 13.97 3.04
CA LYS A 99 0.17 13.06 1.90
C LYS A 99 1.51 12.50 1.42
N ARG A 100 2.54 13.35 1.26
CA ARG A 100 3.89 12.93 0.88
C ARG A 100 4.49 11.97 1.90
N GLU A 101 4.37 12.28 3.19
CA GLU A 101 4.86 11.40 4.26
C GLU A 101 4.19 10.02 4.22
N ILE A 102 2.87 9.97 4.06
CA ILE A 102 2.09 8.72 3.97
C ILE A 102 2.53 7.90 2.75
N LEU A 103 2.64 8.53 1.58
CA LEU A 103 3.06 7.83 0.36
C LEU A 103 4.50 7.30 0.46
N GLN A 104 5.39 7.99 1.17
CA GLN A 104 6.73 7.49 1.46
C GLN A 104 6.70 6.29 2.40
N ARG A 105 5.87 6.33 3.44
CA ARG A 105 5.70 5.21 4.40
C ARG A 105 4.98 4.01 3.78
N LEU A 106 4.23 4.22 2.70
CA LEU A 106 3.54 3.17 1.94
C LEU A 106 4.52 2.22 1.24
N ASP A 107 5.72 2.71 0.91
CA ASP A 107 6.82 1.88 0.46
C ASP A 107 7.39 1.06 1.63
N ILE A 108 6.65 0.03 2.04
CA ILE A 108 7.04 -0.84 3.14
C ILE A 108 8.29 -1.68 2.79
N LEU A 109 8.65 -1.79 1.51
CA LEU A 109 9.80 -2.54 1.04
C LEU A 109 11.12 -1.78 1.20
N ARG A 110 11.08 -0.45 1.34
CA ARG A 110 12.27 0.41 1.44
C ARG A 110 13.16 0.06 2.64
N GLU A 111 14.44 -0.27 2.41
CA GLU A 111 15.43 -0.63 3.44
C GLU A 111 15.53 0.37 4.60
#